data_AF-A0A1F3A5G5-F1
#
_entry.id   AF-A0A1F3A5G5-F1
#
_cell.length_a   1.000
_cell.length_b   1.000
_cell.length_c   1.000
_cell.angle_alpha   90.00
_cell.angle_beta   90.00
_cell.angle_gamma   90.00
#
_symmetry.space_group_name_H-M   'P 1'
#
loop_
_entity.id
_entity.type
_entity.pdbx_description
1 polymer ?
#
loop_
_entity_poly.entity_id
_entity_poly.type
_entity_poly.pdbx_seq_one_letter_code
_entity_poly.pdbx_strand_id
1 'polypeptide(L)'
;MPHRKFILALVALAGCSATPPGSAGTGLFGEWGGDHIALTISDVGAAIESDCAHGRIDVPFTIDAAGAFALSGVWTPEHGGPVRQDEVETALPARYSGKVEGRVLTLSIEIASPAAHLGPFTLQKGRAPNLLKCL
;
A
#
# COMPACT_ATOMS: atom_id res chain seq x y z
N MET A 1 -43.00 -35.91 53.73
CA MET A 1 -41.59 -35.68 54.12
C MET A 1 -40.69 -36.42 53.13
N PRO A 2 -39.66 -35.80 52.51
CA PRO A 2 -39.63 -34.49 51.86
C PRO A 2 -39.35 -34.60 50.34
N HIS A 3 -39.83 -33.60 49.60
CA HIS A 3 -39.54 -33.35 48.19
C HIS A 3 -38.09 -32.93 47.97
N ARG A 4 -37.38 -33.57 47.04
CA ARG A 4 -36.04 -33.12 46.61
C ARG A 4 -36.16 -32.28 45.34
N LYS A 5 -36.16 -30.96 45.51
CA LYS A 5 -36.14 -29.95 44.45
C LYS A 5 -34.75 -29.96 43.79
N PHE A 6 -34.65 -30.37 42.54
CA PHE A 6 -33.47 -30.14 41.71
C PHE A 6 -33.69 -28.86 40.90
N ILE A 7 -33.12 -27.76 41.37
CA ILE A 7 -32.99 -26.52 40.60
C ILE A 7 -31.69 -26.65 39.81
N LEU A 8 -31.78 -26.90 38.50
CA LEU A 8 -30.64 -26.82 37.61
C LEU A 8 -30.46 -25.35 37.21
N ALA A 9 -29.40 -24.73 37.72
CA ALA A 9 -29.00 -23.38 37.38
C ALA A 9 -28.45 -23.35 35.95
N LEU A 10 -29.09 -22.56 35.07
CA LEU A 10 -28.63 -22.31 33.71
C LEU A 10 -27.55 -21.20 33.77
N VAL A 11 -26.28 -21.58 33.65
CA VAL A 11 -25.16 -20.62 33.54
C VAL A 11 -25.05 -20.20 32.07
N ALA A 12 -25.42 -18.95 31.78
CA ALA A 12 -25.22 -18.35 30.46
C ALA A 12 -23.75 -17.89 30.33
N LEU A 13 -22.95 -18.59 29.52
CA LEU A 13 -21.62 -18.13 29.15
C LEU A 13 -21.74 -17.00 28.11
N ALA A 14 -21.56 -15.76 28.55
CA ALA A 14 -21.35 -14.62 27.66
C ALA A 14 -19.94 -14.74 27.04
N GLY A 15 -19.87 -15.09 25.75
CA GLY A 15 -18.64 -15.11 24.99
C GLY A 15 -18.16 -13.69 24.68
N CYS A 16 -17.05 -13.27 25.28
CA CYS A 16 -16.31 -12.10 24.81
C CYS A 16 -15.55 -12.47 23.54
N SER A 17 -16.07 -12.11 22.38
CA SER A 17 -15.31 -12.12 21.12
C SER A 17 -14.30 -10.97 21.16
N ALA A 18 -13.13 -11.21 21.75
CA ALA A 18 -11.99 -10.30 21.59
C ALA A 18 -11.45 -10.50 20.16
N THR A 19 -11.92 -9.67 19.22
CA THR A 19 -11.33 -9.58 17.88
C THR A 19 -9.86 -9.19 18.05
N PRO A 20 -8.89 -10.00 17.62
CA PRO A 20 -7.50 -9.59 17.61
C PRO A 20 -7.38 -8.33 16.74
N PRO A 21 -6.60 -7.31 17.15
CA PRO A 21 -6.25 -6.23 16.23
C PRO A 21 -5.57 -6.89 15.02
N GLY A 22 -6.22 -6.79 13.86
CA GLY A 22 -5.72 -7.37 12.62
C GLY A 22 -4.29 -6.90 12.40
N SER A 23 -3.38 -7.85 12.22
CA SER A 23 -2.01 -7.57 11.81
C SER A 23 -2.04 -6.89 10.44
N ALA A 24 -2.11 -5.56 10.44
CA ALA A 24 -2.21 -4.72 9.25
C ALA A 24 -0.99 -4.85 8.31
N GLY A 25 0.10 -5.51 8.75
CA GLY A 25 1.33 -5.68 7.96
C GLY A 25 1.23 -6.73 6.84
N THR A 26 0.62 -7.89 7.09
CA THR A 26 0.62 -9.00 6.11
C THR A 26 -0.34 -8.74 4.94
N GLY A 27 -1.40 -7.98 5.19
CA GLY A 27 -2.42 -7.63 4.20
C GLY A 27 -1.95 -6.63 3.15
N LEU A 28 -0.82 -5.94 3.37
CA LEU A 28 -0.29 -4.93 2.45
C LEU A 28 0.71 -5.49 1.45
N PHE A 29 1.54 -6.44 1.87
CA PHE A 29 2.62 -6.97 1.04
C PHE A 29 2.13 -7.60 -0.27
N GLY A 30 2.99 -7.47 -1.28
CA GLY A 30 2.75 -7.94 -2.63
C GLY A 30 2.39 -6.84 -3.62
N GLU A 31 1.84 -7.26 -4.74
CA GLU A 31 1.60 -6.42 -5.91
C GLU A 31 0.24 -5.71 -5.85
N TRP A 32 0.22 -4.49 -6.37
CA TRP A 32 -0.94 -3.64 -6.54
C TRP A 32 -0.88 -3.02 -7.93
N GLY A 33 -1.94 -3.18 -8.71
CA GLY A 33 -2.00 -2.65 -10.08
C GLY A 33 -3.13 -1.66 -10.25
N GLY A 34 -2.83 -0.54 -10.90
CA GLY A 34 -3.77 0.48 -11.36
C GLY A 34 -3.60 0.73 -12.85
N ASP A 35 -4.30 1.73 -13.35
CA ASP A 35 -4.03 2.27 -14.68
C ASP A 35 -2.87 3.27 -14.54
N HIS A 36 -1.87 3.16 -15.43
CA HIS A 36 -0.64 3.98 -15.46
C HIS A 36 0.29 3.85 -14.25
N ILE A 37 0.02 2.88 -13.36
CA ILE A 37 0.79 2.70 -12.13
C ILE A 37 0.80 1.24 -11.66
N ALA A 38 1.93 0.81 -11.11
CA ALA A 38 2.08 -0.39 -10.32
C ALA A 38 2.81 -0.08 -9.01
N LEU A 39 2.50 -0.82 -7.96
CA LEU A 39 3.15 -0.72 -6.65
C LEU A 39 3.42 -2.13 -6.12
N THR A 40 4.64 -2.40 -5.68
CA THR A 40 5.01 -3.63 -4.98
C THR A 40 5.48 -3.29 -3.58
N ILE A 41 4.76 -3.79 -2.57
CA ILE A 41 5.07 -3.55 -1.16
C ILE A 41 5.81 -4.76 -0.58
N SER A 42 6.92 -4.50 0.10
CA SER A 42 7.79 -5.47 0.78
C SER A 42 7.97 -5.11 2.26
N ASP A 43 8.75 -5.91 2.98
CA ASP A 43 9.11 -5.69 4.38
C ASP A 43 10.04 -4.48 4.57
N VAL A 44 10.88 -4.17 3.58
CA VAL A 44 11.86 -3.06 3.63
C VAL A 44 11.37 -1.76 3.00
N GLY A 45 10.25 -1.79 2.26
CA GLY A 45 9.74 -0.62 1.56
C GLY A 45 8.84 -0.96 0.37
N ALA A 46 8.84 -0.12 -0.66
CA ALA A 46 8.05 -0.35 -1.86
C ALA A 46 8.70 0.16 -3.15
N ALA A 47 8.38 -0.51 -4.25
CA ALA A 47 8.77 -0.11 -5.60
C ALA A 47 7.53 0.33 -6.39
N ILE A 48 7.67 1.38 -7.19
CA ILE A 48 6.63 1.97 -8.02
C ILE A 48 7.09 1.91 -9.47
N GLU A 49 6.21 1.48 -10.36
CA GLU A 49 6.40 1.57 -11.82
C GLU A 49 5.29 2.43 -12.41
N SER A 50 5.65 3.33 -13.31
CA SER A 50 4.71 4.13 -14.10
C SER A 50 5.10 4.12 -15.57
N ASP A 51 4.26 4.73 -16.39
CA ASP A 51 4.44 4.84 -17.84
C ASP A 51 5.82 5.41 -18.23
N CYS A 52 6.34 6.40 -17.49
CA CYS A 52 7.58 7.08 -17.85
C CYS A 52 8.50 7.39 -16.69
N ALA A 53 8.43 6.57 -15.66
CA ALA A 53 9.25 6.71 -14.48
C ALA A 53 9.07 5.49 -13.59
N HIS A 54 10.02 5.31 -12.69
CA HIS A 54 9.89 4.43 -11.54
C HIS A 54 10.13 5.20 -10.25
N GLY A 55 9.79 4.57 -9.13
CA GLY A 55 9.96 5.15 -7.81
C GLY A 55 10.31 4.10 -6.76
N ARG A 56 10.91 4.57 -5.66
CA ARG A 56 11.16 3.74 -4.48
C ARG A 56 10.80 4.47 -3.20
N ILE A 57 10.29 3.70 -2.26
CA ILE A 57 10.13 4.04 -0.85
C ILE A 57 11.07 3.14 -0.08
N ASP A 58 12.15 3.69 0.49
CA ASP A 58 13.22 2.93 1.17
C ASP A 58 13.05 2.86 2.69
N VAL A 59 11.82 3.08 3.14
CA VAL A 59 11.41 2.97 4.53
C VAL A 59 10.28 1.95 4.64
N PRO A 60 10.11 1.27 5.78
CA PRO A 60 9.01 0.34 5.98
C PRO A 60 7.66 0.97 5.60
N PHE A 61 6.88 0.26 4.78
CA PHE A 61 5.58 0.73 4.35
C PHE A 61 4.58 0.64 5.51
N THR A 62 4.39 1.76 6.20
CA THR A 62 3.52 1.86 7.37
C THR A 62 2.26 2.66 7.04
N ILE A 63 1.13 2.19 7.57
CA ILE A 63 -0.18 2.87 7.51
C ILE A 63 -0.63 3.17 8.95
N ASP A 64 -1.42 4.22 9.13
CA ASP A 64 -2.06 4.52 10.40
C ASP A 64 -3.34 3.69 10.64
N ALA A 65 -3.99 3.91 11.78
CA ALA A 65 -5.23 3.20 12.15
C ALA A 65 -6.42 3.51 11.22
N ALA A 66 -6.38 4.61 10.47
CA ALA A 66 -7.37 4.96 9.45
C ALA A 66 -7.00 4.41 8.05
N GLY A 67 -5.87 3.70 7.93
CA GLY A 67 -5.35 3.17 6.68
C GLY A 67 -4.60 4.20 5.84
N ALA A 68 -4.36 5.40 6.35
CA ALA A 68 -3.65 6.44 5.62
C ALA A 68 -2.13 6.24 5.72
N PHE A 69 -1.40 6.69 4.69
CA PHE A 69 0.06 6.73 4.70
C PHE A 69 0.57 8.04 4.10
N ALA A 70 1.77 8.41 4.54
CA ALA A 70 2.57 9.45 3.93
C ALA A 70 4.04 9.10 4.15
N LEU A 71 4.72 8.66 3.08
CA LEU A 71 6.06 8.08 3.11
C LEU A 71 6.99 8.83 2.16
N SER A 72 8.24 9.00 2.56
CA SER A 72 9.26 9.65 1.72
C SER A 72 9.94 8.62 0.83
N GLY A 73 10.37 9.06 -0.35
CA GLY A 73 11.09 8.21 -1.29
C GLY A 73 11.71 9.02 -2.41
N VAL A 74 11.95 8.34 -3.53
CA VAL A 74 12.53 8.93 -4.74
C VAL A 74 11.69 8.59 -5.96
N TRP A 75 11.73 9.48 -6.95
CA TRP A 75 11.07 9.36 -8.25
C TRP A 75 12.10 9.58 -9.35
N THR A 76 12.24 8.64 -10.27
CA THR A 76 13.23 8.67 -11.34
C THR A 76 12.50 8.72 -12.68
N PRO A 77 12.49 9.87 -13.38
CA PRO A 77 11.97 9.96 -14.73
C PRO A 77 12.74 9.04 -15.68
N GLU A 78 12.02 8.34 -16.54
CA GLU A 78 12.55 7.54 -17.62
C GLU A 78 12.32 8.25 -18.96
N HIS A 79 12.98 7.75 -20.00
CA HIS A 79 12.73 8.16 -21.36
C HIS A 79 12.57 6.95 -22.27
N GLY A 80 11.96 7.17 -23.43
CA GLY A 80 11.91 6.17 -24.47
C GLY A 80 13.28 5.89 -25.10
N GLY A 81 13.36 4.75 -25.79
CA GLY A 81 14.58 4.29 -26.43
C GLY A 81 15.57 3.60 -25.48
N PRO A 82 16.73 3.14 -26.00
CA PRO A 82 17.72 2.43 -25.20
C PRO A 82 18.40 3.33 -24.18
N VAL A 83 18.57 2.81 -22.96
CA VAL A 83 19.44 3.42 -21.93
C VAL A 83 20.88 3.41 -22.43
N ARG A 84 21.60 4.53 -22.30
CA ARG A 84 23.03 4.59 -22.67
C ARG A 84 23.90 4.02 -21.55
N GLN A 85 25.06 3.46 -21.91
CA GLN A 85 25.99 2.89 -20.91
C GLN A 85 26.50 3.93 -19.90
N ASP A 86 26.61 5.19 -20.32
CA ASP A 86 27.06 6.33 -19.52
C ASP A 86 25.91 7.17 -18.95
N GLU A 87 24.66 6.70 -19.10
CA GLU A 87 23.49 7.39 -18.59
C GLU A 87 23.42 7.31 -17.07
N VAL A 88 23.17 8.46 -16.44
CA VAL A 88 22.99 8.55 -14.99
C VAL A 88 21.53 8.90 -14.73
N GLU A 89 20.82 7.97 -14.10
CA GLU A 89 19.47 8.20 -13.62
C GLU A 89 19.46 9.33 -12.59
N THR A 90 18.52 10.27 -12.76
CA THR A 90 18.32 11.36 -11.81
C THR A 90 17.14 11.04 -10.90
N ALA A 91 17.45 10.56 -9.69
CA ALA A 91 16.46 10.32 -8.65
C ALA A 91 16.07 11.64 -7.95
N LEU A 92 14.80 12.01 -8.04
CA LEU A 92 14.23 13.22 -7.45
C LEU A 92 13.56 12.89 -6.11
N PRO A 93 13.71 13.71 -5.06
CA PRO A 93 12.97 13.52 -3.82
C PRO A 93 11.46 13.56 -4.05
N ALA A 94 10.76 12.57 -3.50
CA ALA A 94 9.32 12.44 -3.65
C ALA A 94 8.61 12.07 -2.34
N ARG A 95 7.34 12.47 -2.22
CA ARG A 95 6.43 12.12 -1.15
C ARG A 95 5.27 11.30 -1.71
N TYR A 96 5.07 10.12 -1.14
CA TYR A 96 4.00 9.19 -1.50
C TYR A 96 2.94 9.23 -0.41
N SER A 97 1.70 9.55 -0.77
CA SER A 97 0.59 9.63 0.18
C SER A 97 -0.65 8.95 -0.34
N GLY A 98 -1.54 8.54 0.56
CA GLY A 98 -2.74 7.85 0.15
C GLY A 98 -3.43 7.11 1.28
N LYS A 99 -4.33 6.21 0.89
CA LYS A 99 -5.14 5.42 1.82
C LYS A 99 -5.35 4.00 1.32
N VAL A 100 -5.36 3.04 2.24
CA VAL A 100 -5.71 1.65 1.99
C VAL A 100 -7.07 1.34 2.61
N GLU A 101 -7.99 0.86 1.79
CA GLU A 101 -9.33 0.43 2.19
C GLU A 101 -9.55 -1.00 1.68
N GLY A 102 -9.26 -1.98 2.55
CA GLY A 102 -9.33 -3.40 2.20
C GLY A 102 -8.32 -3.78 1.12
N ARG A 103 -8.80 -4.01 -0.12
CA ARG A 103 -7.99 -4.39 -1.29
C ARG A 103 -7.81 -3.25 -2.30
N VAL A 104 -8.23 -2.04 -1.95
CA VAL A 104 -8.10 -0.84 -2.77
C VAL A 104 -7.12 0.11 -2.10
N LEU A 105 -6.22 0.70 -2.88
CA LEU A 105 -5.25 1.69 -2.44
C LEU A 105 -5.35 2.91 -3.35
N THR A 106 -5.45 4.10 -2.76
CA THR A 106 -5.24 5.36 -3.48
C THR A 106 -3.81 5.83 -3.28
N LEU A 107 -3.18 6.35 -4.32
CA LEU A 107 -1.79 6.81 -4.30
C LEU A 107 -1.64 8.16 -5.00
N SER A 108 -1.10 9.14 -4.30
CA SER A 108 -0.64 10.41 -4.84
C SER A 108 0.86 10.54 -4.65
N ILE A 109 1.54 11.20 -5.59
CA ILE A 109 2.99 11.39 -5.59
C ILE A 109 3.29 12.88 -5.75
N GLU A 110 4.04 13.45 -4.83
CA GLU A 110 4.53 14.83 -4.89
C GLU A 110 6.04 14.81 -5.12
N ILE A 111 6.52 15.45 -6.17
CA ILE A 111 7.94 15.53 -6.55
C ILE A 111 8.44 16.92 -6.19
N ALA A 112 9.60 17.02 -5.55
CA ALA A 112 10.07 18.29 -4.99
C ALA A 112 10.62 19.27 -6.04
N SER A 113 11.40 18.80 -7.02
CA SER A 113 12.04 19.66 -8.02
C SER A 113 12.37 18.88 -9.31
N PRO A 114 11.79 19.24 -10.47
CA PRO A 114 10.73 20.22 -10.61
C PRO A 114 9.48 19.81 -9.82
N ALA A 115 8.78 20.79 -9.26
CA ALA A 115 7.57 20.54 -8.48
C ALA A 115 6.49 19.92 -9.38
N ALA A 116 6.00 18.74 -9.02
CA ALA A 116 4.96 18.05 -9.76
C ALA A 116 4.10 17.20 -8.82
N HIS A 117 2.84 17.00 -9.21
CA HIS A 117 1.89 16.16 -8.48
C HIS A 117 1.27 15.14 -9.46
N LEU A 118 1.31 13.86 -9.09
CA LEU A 118 0.76 12.76 -9.87
C LEU A 118 -0.34 12.05 -9.09
N GLY A 119 -1.38 11.59 -9.80
CA GLY A 119 -2.52 10.91 -9.21
C GLY A 119 -3.66 11.85 -8.76
N PRO A 120 -4.58 11.39 -7.89
CA PRO A 120 -4.54 10.09 -7.22
C PRO A 120 -4.78 8.94 -8.22
N PHE A 121 -3.93 7.92 -8.13
CA PHE A 121 -4.15 6.65 -8.80
C PHE A 121 -4.95 5.71 -7.91
N THR A 122 -5.75 4.84 -8.52
CA THR A 122 -6.45 3.76 -7.80
C THR A 122 -5.80 2.44 -8.16
N LEU A 123 -5.31 1.72 -7.16
CA LEU A 123 -4.67 0.42 -7.29
C LEU A 123 -5.49 -0.65 -6.59
N GLN A 124 -5.50 -1.84 -7.16
CA GLN A 124 -6.14 -3.01 -6.56
C GLN A 124 -5.11 -4.09 -6.26
N LYS A 125 -5.19 -4.68 -5.07
CA LYS A 125 -4.28 -5.74 -4.66
C LYS A 125 -4.36 -6.94 -5.62
N GLY A 126 -3.22 -7.36 -6.16
CA GLY A 126 -3.08 -8.49 -7.08
C GLY A 126 -3.66 -8.28 -8.48
N ARG A 127 -4.12 -7.07 -8.82
CA ARG A 127 -4.49 -6.72 -10.20
C ARG A 127 -3.21 -6.48 -11.00
N ALA A 128 -3.14 -6.99 -12.24
CA ALA A 128 -2.08 -6.61 -13.15
C ALA A 128 -2.18 -5.12 -13.53
N PRO A 129 -1.07 -4.37 -13.57
CA PRO A 129 -1.11 -2.96 -13.94
C PRO A 129 -1.34 -2.79 -15.44
N ASN A 130 -1.98 -1.68 -15.83
CA ASN A 130 -2.09 -1.26 -17.23
C ASN A 130 -1.10 -0.12 -17.48
N LEU A 131 0.12 -0.47 -17.89
CA LEU A 131 1.21 0.49 -18.16
C LEU A 131 1.38 0.70 -19.66
N LEU A 132 1.64 1.94 -20.04
CA LEU A 132 2.07 2.34 -21.39
C LEU A 132 3.44 2.98 -21.30
N LYS A 133 4.51 2.21 -21.54
CA LYS A 133 5.87 2.75 -21.43
C LYS A 133 6.16 3.80 -22.51
N CYS A 134 6.96 4.83 -22.19
CA CYS A 134 7.34 5.86 -23.17
C CYS A 134 8.08 5.28 -24.38
N LEU A 135 8.00 6.02 -25.50
CA LEU A 135 8.80 5.84 -26.72
C LEU A 135 9.68 7.07 -26.98
#